data_AF-A0A529K3R8-F1
#
_entry.id   AF-A0A529K3R8-F1
#
_cell.length_a   1.000
_cell.length_b   1.000
_cell.length_c   1.000
_cell.angle_alpha   90.00
_cell.angle_beta   90.00
_cell.angle_gamma   90.00
#
_symmetry.space_group_name_H-M   'P 1'
#
loop_
_entity.id
_entity.type
_entity.pdbx_description
1 polymer ?
#
loop_
_entity_poly.entity_id
_entity_poly.type
_entity_poly.pdbx_seq_one_letter_code
_entity_poly.pdbx_strand_id
1 'polypeptide(L)' 'MKEISCKLLVIGAGPGGYVCAIRAGQLGIDTVIVEFGKPGGTCLN' A
#
# COMPACT_ATOMS: atom_id res chain seq x y z
N MET A 1 4.55 -20.63 6.32
CA MET A 1 4.08 -19.54 5.44
C MET A 1 2.89 -18.91 6.13
N LYS A 2 2.83 -17.57 6.28
CA LYS A 2 1.73 -16.91 6.99
C LYS A 2 0.82 -16.28 5.94
N GLU A 3 -0.44 -16.70 5.89
CA GLU A 3 -1.43 -16.04 5.05
C GLU A 3 -1.84 -14.70 5.66
N ILE A 4 -1.92 -13.69 4.81
CA ILE A 4 -2.46 -12.37 5.15
C ILE A 4 -3.69 -12.18 4.27
N SER A 5 -4.86 -12.02 4.88
CA SER A 5 -6.08 -11.62 4.20
C SER A 5 -6.26 -10.10 4.31
N CYS A 6 -6.77 -9.49 3.24
CA CYS A 6 -7.15 -8.07 3.23
C CYS A 6 -8.27 -7.87 2.21
N LYS A 7 -8.99 -6.75 2.31
CA LYS A 7 -10.00 -6.36 1.33
C LYS A 7 -9.40 -5.64 0.12
N LEU A 8 -8.26 -4.98 0.31
CA LEU A 8 -7.51 -4.31 -0.74
C LEU A 8 -6.02 -4.59 -0.58
N LEU A 9 -5.40 -5.09 -1.64
CA LEU A 9 -3.94 -5.22 -1.76
C LEU A 9 -3.41 -4.17 -2.74
N VAL A 10 -2.49 -3.34 -2.29
CA VAL A 10 -1.77 -2.37 -3.12
C VAL A 10 -0.34 -2.87 -3.35
N ILE A 11 0.08 -3.00 -4.62
CA ILE A 11 1.44 -3.39 -4.98
C ILE A 11 2.19 -2.14 -5.45
N GLY A 12 3.23 -1.79 -4.72
CA GLY A 12 4.05 -0.58 -4.90
C GLY A 12 3.63 0.56 -3.97
N ALA A 13 4.61 1.13 -3.24
CA ALA A 13 4.44 2.26 -2.33
C ALA A 13 4.99 3.57 -2.91
N GLY A 14 4.84 3.80 -4.21
CA GLY A 14 5.03 5.12 -4.85
C GLY A 14 3.89 6.10 -4.54
N PRO A 15 3.91 7.34 -5.10
CA PRO A 15 2.91 8.36 -4.82
C PRO A 15 1.47 7.90 -5.02
N GLY A 16 1.19 7.20 -6.11
CA GLY A 16 -0.15 6.63 -6.33
C GLY A 16 -0.49 5.53 -5.31
N GLY A 17 0.47 4.68 -4.97
CA GLY A 17 0.27 3.52 -4.10
C GLY A 17 0.03 3.89 -2.65
N TYR A 18 0.93 4.67 -2.05
CA TYR A 18 0.77 5.04 -0.64
C TYR A 18 -0.43 5.97 -0.42
N VAL A 19 -0.74 6.88 -1.37
CA VAL A 19 -1.94 7.74 -1.26
C VAL A 19 -3.22 6.91 -1.36
N CYS A 20 -3.27 5.95 -2.28
CA CYS A 20 -4.38 5.00 -2.38
C CYS A 20 -4.57 4.22 -1.07
N ALA A 21 -3.49 3.64 -0.53
CA ALA A 21 -3.56 2.84 0.70
C ALA A 21 -3.97 3.69 1.92
N ILE A 22 -3.46 4.92 2.05
CA ILE A 22 -3.87 5.87 3.10
C ILE A 22 -5.35 6.18 2.96
N ARG A 23 -5.84 6.49 1.75
CA ARG A 23 -7.24 6.84 1.55
C ARG A 23 -8.16 5.65 1.81
N ALA A 24 -7.76 4.44 1.42
CA ALA A 24 -8.49 3.22 1.70
C ALA A 24 -8.58 2.95 3.22
N GLY A 25 -7.48 3.15 3.95
CA GLY A 25 -7.47 3.06 5.41
C GLY A 25 -8.39 4.08 6.09
N GLN A 26 -8.41 5.33 5.61
CA GLN A 26 -9.35 6.36 6.09
C GLN A 26 -10.83 6.00 5.85
N LEU A 27 -11.13 5.24 4.80
CA LEU A 27 -12.46 4.73 4.49
C LEU A 27 -12.80 3.44 5.27
N GLY A 28 -11.91 2.96 6.15
CA GLY A 28 -12.12 1.75 6.94
C GLY A 28 -11.95 0.45 6.15
N ILE A 29 -11.27 0.49 5.00
CA ILE A 29 -10.96 -0.70 4.21
C ILE A 29 -9.71 -1.36 4.79
N ASP A 30 -9.81 -2.64 5.15
CA ASP A 30 -8.66 -3.46 5.52
C ASP A 30 -7.70 -3.57 4.33
N THR A 31 -6.60 -2.83 4.42
CA THR A 31 -5.71 -2.55 3.30
C THR A 31 -4.29 -2.98 3.64
N VAL A 32 -3.69 -3.77 2.75
CA VAL A 32 -2.28 -4.14 2.81
C VAL A 32 -1.57 -3.47 1.63
N ILE A 33 -0.40 -2.91 1.89
CA ILE A 33 0.50 -2.39 0.87
C ILE A 33 1.82 -3.15 0.92
N VAL A 34 2.32 -3.55 -0.26
CA VAL A 34 3.59 -4.27 -0.39
C VAL A 34 4.52 -3.47 -1.29
N GLU A 35 5.73 -3.23 -0.80
CA GLU A 35 6.81 -2.57 -1.55
C GLU A 35 8.08 -3.40 -1.40
N PHE A 36 8.81 -3.55 -2.50
CA PHE A 36 10.09 -4.26 -2.52
C PHE A 36 11.24 -3.34 -2.09
N GLY A 37 11.22 -2.07 -2.53
CA GLY A 37 12.24 -1.06 -2.27
C GLY A 37 11.90 -0.12 -1.12
N LYS A 38 12.29 1.16 -1.28
CA LYS A 38 11.97 2.21 -0.30
C LYS A 38 10.56 2.77 -0.53
N PRO A 39 9.77 2.98 0.54
CA PRO A 39 8.51 3.72 0.45
C PRO A 39 8.72 5.10 -0.17
N GLY A 40 7.76 5.54 -0.97
CA GLY A 40 7.79 6.78 -1.74
C GLY A 40 8.03 6.60 -3.23
N GLY A 41 8.54 5.43 -3.66
CA GLY A 41 8.81 5.10 -5.07
C GLY A 41 9.76 6.07 -5.74
N THR A 42 9.78 6.06 -7.09
CA THR A 42 10.68 6.88 -7.94
C THR A 42 10.53 8.38 -7.75
N CYS A 43 9.36 8.86 -7.32
CA CYS A 43 9.14 10.30 -7.18
C CYS A 43 9.82 10.86 -5.93
N LEU A 44 9.93 10.06 -4.85
CA LEU A 44 10.48 10.52 -3.57
C LEU A 44 11.94 10.10 -3.37
N ASN A 45 12.33 8.95 -3.94
CA ASN A 45 13.66 8.36 -3.80
C ASN A 45 14.43 8.41 -5.12
#